data_AF-A0A7K0YTZ8-F1
#
_entry.id   AF-A0A7K0YTZ8-F1
#
_cell.length_a   1.000
_cell.length_b   1.000
_cell.length_c   1.000
_cell.angle_alpha   90.00
_cell.angle_beta   90.00
_cell.angle_gamma   90.00
#
_symmetry.space_group_name_H-M   'P 1'
#
loop_
_entity.id
_entity.type
_entity.pdbx_description
1 polymer ?
#
loop_
_entity_poly.entity_id
_entity_poly.type
_entity_poly.pdbx_seq_one_letter_code
_entity_poly.pdbx_strand_id
1 'polypeptide(L)'
;MTGRNYTLREPPKTIRSIDEIIAQNRRRSIIDWRGIGILVTTREFVDRAIGIAGEMLMTAGMFVLLFLGWHVWFNDVVLGAAQDKASATLSQQWQIATRGQTEFDRAIGSSDGVFVTSVPPVLPRVNDAEAFANLIIPRFGDRYVRTIAETVDIASVLNNTATSVGHYPSSNLLGELGNFAIAGHRTTYGAAFGW
;
A
#
# COMPACT_ATOMS: atom_id res chain seq x y z
N MET A 1 63.22 -105.50 -32.32
CA MET A 1 62.89 -104.45 -33.30
C MET A 1 61.38 -104.31 -33.38
N THR A 2 60.79 -103.29 -32.75
CA THR A 2 59.47 -102.77 -33.15
C THR A 2 59.32 -101.35 -32.60
N GLY A 3 59.46 -100.35 -33.48
CA GLY A 3 59.29 -98.94 -33.16
C GLY A 3 57.82 -98.57 -33.01
N ARG A 4 57.50 -97.74 -32.02
CA ARG A 4 56.18 -97.11 -31.92
C ARG A 4 56.25 -95.73 -32.58
N ASN A 5 55.41 -95.55 -33.60
CA ASN A 5 55.23 -94.32 -34.35
C ASN A 5 54.54 -93.27 -33.48
N TYR A 6 55.09 -92.05 -33.45
CA TYR A 6 54.42 -90.88 -32.90
C TYR A 6 53.65 -90.21 -34.03
N THR A 7 52.32 -90.18 -33.96
CA THR A 7 51.50 -89.37 -34.86
C THR A 7 51.42 -87.95 -34.29
N LEU A 8 51.94 -86.98 -35.03
CA LEU A 8 51.77 -85.56 -34.72
C LEU A 8 50.27 -85.23 -34.81
N ARG A 9 49.69 -84.75 -33.72
CA ARG A 9 48.29 -84.33 -33.65
C ARG A 9 48.13 -83.06 -34.50
N GLU A 10 47.33 -83.13 -35.55
CA GLU A 10 47.02 -81.96 -36.38
C GLU A 10 46.46 -80.81 -35.52
N PRO A 11 46.85 -79.54 -35.78
CA PRO A 11 46.23 -78.41 -35.10
C PRO A 11 44.73 -78.38 -35.44
N PRO A 12 43.85 -78.03 -34.48
CA PRO A 12 42.42 -78.04 -34.72
C PRO A 12 42.04 -77.07 -35.86
N LYS A 13 41.55 -77.63 -36.97
CA LYS A 13 40.88 -76.89 -38.05
C LYS A 13 39.52 -76.40 -37.55
N THR A 14 39.47 -75.23 -36.90
CA THR A 14 38.27 -74.37 -36.87
C THR A 14 38.59 -73.06 -36.15
N ILE A 15 39.15 -72.10 -36.89
CA ILE A 15 38.94 -70.70 -36.55
C ILE A 15 37.47 -70.46 -36.93
N ARG A 16 36.56 -70.35 -35.95
CA ARG A 16 35.20 -69.87 -36.23
C ARG A 16 35.33 -68.57 -37.01
N SER A 17 34.63 -68.45 -38.13
CA SER A 17 34.71 -67.21 -38.92
C SER A 17 34.32 -66.04 -38.03
N ILE A 18 34.99 -64.91 -38.20
CA ILE A 18 34.66 -63.67 -37.48
C ILE A 18 33.15 -63.36 -37.65
N ASP A 19 32.59 -63.73 -38.80
CA ASP A 19 31.17 -63.60 -39.11
C ASP A 19 30.26 -64.43 -38.19
N GLU A 20 30.67 -65.63 -37.78
CA GLU A 20 29.94 -66.46 -36.81
C GLU A 20 29.93 -65.83 -35.40
N ILE A 21 31.06 -65.25 -34.99
CA ILE A 21 31.20 -64.54 -33.71
C ILE A 21 30.34 -63.27 -33.72
N ILE A 22 30.32 -62.54 -34.83
CA ILE A 22 29.50 -61.33 -35.01
C ILE A 22 28.00 -61.67 -35.04
N ALA A 23 27.61 -62.77 -35.69
CA ALA A 23 26.21 -63.21 -35.74
C ALA A 23 25.67 -63.60 -34.36
N GLN A 24 26.48 -64.24 -33.53
CA GLN A 24 26.09 -64.63 -32.17
C GLN A 24 26.02 -63.43 -31.21
N ASN A 25 26.78 -62.36 -31.48
CA ASN A 25 26.83 -61.16 -30.64
C ASN A 25 25.79 -60.08 -31.01
N ARG A 26 25.12 -60.20 -32.16
CA ARG A 26 24.10 -59.22 -32.63
C ARG A 26 22.78 -59.26 -31.82
N ARG A 27 22.64 -60.20 -30.87
CA ARG A 27 21.51 -60.29 -29.92
C ARG A 27 21.90 -60.02 -28.46
N ARG A 28 23.00 -59.32 -28.21
CA ARG A 28 23.36 -58.82 -26.87
C ARG A 28 23.66 -57.33 -26.91
N SER A 29 22.67 -56.50 -27.24
CA SER A 29 22.68 -55.14 -26.72
C SER A 29 22.43 -55.24 -25.21
N ILE A 30 23.51 -55.24 -24.42
CA ILE A 30 23.49 -55.33 -22.95
C ILE A 30 22.77 -54.13 -22.32
N ILE A 31 22.51 -53.08 -23.10
CA ILE A 31 21.84 -51.86 -22.65
C ILE A 31 20.47 -51.80 -23.33
N ASP A 32 19.46 -52.29 -22.62
CA ASP A 32 18.06 -52.01 -22.93
C ASP A 32 17.73 -50.58 -22.43
N TRP A 33 17.85 -49.60 -23.31
CA TRP A 33 17.52 -48.19 -23.02
C TRP A 33 16.04 -47.95 -22.70
N ARG A 34 15.18 -48.95 -22.91
CA ARG A 34 13.75 -48.87 -22.56
C ARG A 34 13.52 -49.03 -21.06
N GLY A 35 14.51 -49.56 -20.33
CA GLY A 35 14.52 -49.69 -18.87
C GLY A 35 15.14 -48.51 -18.12
N ILE A 36 15.70 -47.51 -18.80
CA ILE A 36 16.09 -46.23 -18.18
C ILE A 36 14.85 -45.33 -18.05
N GLY A 37 13.79 -45.91 -17.50
CA GLY A 37 12.53 -45.25 -17.16
C GLY A 37 12.56 -44.61 -15.76
N ILE A 38 13.73 -44.13 -15.30
CA ILE A 38 13.89 -43.43 -14.00
C ILE A 38 14.38 -41.98 -14.17
N LEU A 39 14.46 -41.46 -15.41
CA LEU A 39 14.79 -40.04 -15.64
C LEU A 39 13.77 -39.25 -16.49
N VAL A 40 12.67 -39.86 -16.93
CA VAL A 40 11.65 -39.18 -17.75
C VAL A 40 10.40 -38.79 -16.93
N THR A 41 10.25 -39.27 -15.70
CA THR A 41 9.18 -38.84 -14.78
C THR A 41 9.53 -37.60 -13.97
N THR A 42 10.80 -37.18 -13.96
CA THR A 42 11.27 -36.02 -13.18
C THR A 42 11.05 -34.71 -13.90
N ARG A 43 11.30 -34.63 -15.22
CA ARG A 43 11.15 -33.38 -15.96
C ARG A 43 9.69 -32.94 -16.09
N GLU A 44 8.78 -33.82 -16.49
CA GLU A 44 7.36 -33.45 -16.61
C GLU A 44 6.72 -33.09 -15.27
N PHE A 45 7.12 -33.77 -14.18
CA PHE A 45 6.65 -33.45 -12.83
C PHE A 45 7.20 -32.10 -12.36
N VAL A 46 8.50 -31.84 -12.58
CA VAL A 46 9.15 -30.57 -12.23
C VAL A 46 8.54 -29.43 -13.05
N ASP A 47 8.32 -29.60 -14.35
CA ASP A 47 7.71 -28.59 -15.22
C ASP A 47 6.27 -28.27 -14.78
N ARG A 48 5.48 -29.29 -14.40
CA ARG A 48 4.12 -29.09 -13.85
C ARG A 48 4.15 -28.41 -12.48
N ALA A 49 5.05 -28.81 -11.59
CA ALA A 49 5.19 -28.21 -10.27
C ALA A 49 5.59 -26.73 -10.38
N ILE A 50 6.53 -26.40 -11.27
CA ILE A 50 6.93 -25.02 -11.57
C ILE A 50 5.77 -24.23 -12.18
N GLY A 51 5.01 -24.83 -13.10
CA GLY A 51 3.84 -24.21 -13.71
C GLY A 51 2.76 -23.85 -12.68
N ILE A 52 2.37 -24.81 -11.83
CA ILE A 52 1.36 -24.61 -10.78
C ILE A 52 1.85 -23.57 -9.76
N ALA A 53 3.11 -23.67 -9.32
CA ALA A 53 3.69 -22.70 -8.40
C ALA A 53 3.71 -21.29 -9.02
N GLY A 54 4.07 -21.17 -10.30
CA GLY A 54 4.05 -19.91 -11.04
C GLY A 54 2.64 -19.31 -11.15
N GLU A 55 1.63 -20.13 -11.45
CA GLU A 55 0.24 -19.69 -11.56
C GLU A 55 -0.33 -19.22 -10.21
N MET A 56 -0.01 -19.94 -9.13
CA MET A 56 -0.36 -19.53 -7.77
C MET A 56 0.32 -18.21 -7.39
N LEU A 57 1.61 -18.05 -7.70
CA LEU A 57 2.36 -16.83 -7.43
C LEU A 57 1.82 -15.63 -8.22
N MET A 58 1.46 -15.81 -9.49
CA MET A 58 0.86 -14.76 -10.31
C MET A 58 -0.51 -14.33 -9.76
N THR A 59 -1.32 -15.30 -9.35
CA THR A 59 -2.64 -15.04 -8.76
C THR A 59 -2.51 -14.33 -7.41
N ALA A 60 -1.60 -14.79 -6.54
CA ALA A 60 -1.29 -14.13 -5.29
C ALA A 60 -0.77 -12.70 -5.51
N GLY A 61 0.13 -12.50 -6.47
CA GLY A 61 0.64 -11.18 -6.85
C GLY A 61 -0.47 -10.25 -7.35
N MET A 62 -1.39 -10.75 -8.17
CA MET A 62 -2.56 -10.00 -8.62
C MET A 62 -3.43 -9.54 -7.45
N PHE A 63 -3.69 -10.41 -6.48
CA PHE A 63 -4.43 -10.04 -5.27
C PHE A 63 -3.71 -9.01 -4.42
N VAL A 64 -2.38 -9.11 -4.28
CA VAL A 64 -1.57 -8.12 -3.56
C VAL A 64 -1.63 -6.75 -4.25
N LEU A 65 -1.52 -6.71 -5.59
CA LEU A 65 -1.64 -5.46 -6.35
C LEU A 65 -3.05 -4.85 -6.25
N LEU A 66 -4.09 -5.68 -6.34
CA LEU A 66 -5.48 -5.25 -6.12
C LEU A 66 -5.69 -4.74 -4.69
N PHE A 67 -5.14 -5.42 -3.69
CA PHE A 67 -5.18 -5.01 -2.30
C PHE A 67 -4.46 -3.68 -2.08
N LEU A 68 -3.29 -3.47 -2.69
CA LEU A 68 -2.56 -2.21 -2.62
C LEU A 68 -3.34 -1.07 -3.30
N GLY A 69 -3.90 -1.30 -4.49
CA GLY A 69 -4.73 -0.31 -5.19
C GLY A 69 -5.98 0.05 -4.39
N TRP A 70 -6.66 -0.96 -3.84
CA TRP A 70 -7.77 -0.76 -2.89
C TRP A 70 -7.31 0.01 -1.66
N HIS A 71 -6.17 -0.35 -1.06
CA HIS A 71 -5.65 0.29 0.14
C HIS A 71 -5.37 1.77 -0.10
N VAL A 72 -4.72 2.15 -1.20
CA VAL A 72 -4.46 3.56 -1.53
C VAL A 72 -5.77 4.32 -1.76
N TRP A 73 -6.69 3.78 -2.56
CA TRP A 73 -7.93 4.47 -2.90
C TRP A 73 -8.95 4.52 -1.73
N PHE A 74 -8.94 3.53 -0.85
CA PHE A 74 -9.89 3.42 0.26
C PHE A 74 -9.36 4.00 1.58
N ASN A 75 -8.05 3.97 1.89
CA ASN A 75 -7.53 4.55 3.15
C ASN A 75 -7.43 6.08 3.11
N ASP A 76 -7.06 6.69 1.98
CA ASP A 76 -7.02 8.16 1.86
C ASP A 76 -8.40 8.78 2.13
N VAL A 77 -9.47 8.00 1.93
CA VAL A 77 -10.87 8.38 2.18
C VAL A 77 -11.24 8.34 3.67
N VAL A 78 -10.60 7.54 4.54
CA VAL A 78 -11.14 7.31 5.89
C VAL A 78 -10.73 8.40 6.88
N LEU A 79 -9.48 8.89 6.83
CA LEU A 79 -8.95 9.84 7.81
C LEU A 79 -8.91 11.29 7.27
N GLY A 80 -8.37 11.50 6.07
CA GLY A 80 -8.32 12.82 5.43
C GLY A 80 -9.72 13.32 5.04
N ALA A 81 -10.55 12.45 4.46
CA ALA A 81 -11.91 12.87 4.09
C ALA A 81 -12.80 13.15 5.31
N ALA A 82 -12.53 12.55 6.47
CA ALA A 82 -13.24 12.89 7.70
C ALA A 82 -12.92 14.32 8.17
N GLN A 83 -11.65 14.72 8.12
CA GLN A 83 -11.21 16.09 8.43
C GLN A 83 -11.74 17.12 7.40
N ASP A 84 -11.68 16.79 6.11
CA ASP A 84 -12.24 17.62 5.03
C ASP A 84 -13.76 17.81 5.21
N LYS A 85 -14.47 16.71 5.52
CA LYS A 85 -15.92 16.74 5.75
C LYS A 85 -16.28 17.57 6.97
N ALA A 86 -15.58 17.41 8.09
CA ALA A 86 -15.81 18.20 9.30
C ALA A 86 -15.64 19.70 9.02
N SER A 87 -14.56 20.07 8.33
CA SER A 87 -14.28 21.44 7.94
C SER A 87 -15.35 22.02 7.00
N ALA A 88 -15.80 21.22 6.03
CA ALA A 88 -16.88 21.59 5.11
C ALA A 88 -18.22 21.77 5.83
N THR A 89 -18.57 20.85 6.73
CA THR A 89 -19.79 20.95 7.55
C THR A 89 -19.77 22.17 8.46
N LEU A 90 -18.63 22.50 9.08
CA LEU A 90 -18.49 23.71 9.88
C LEU A 90 -18.64 24.98 9.03
N SER A 91 -18.01 25.01 7.86
CA SER A 91 -18.11 26.14 6.92
C SER A 91 -19.55 26.35 6.45
N GLN A 92 -20.29 25.27 6.16
CA GLN A 92 -21.69 25.33 5.77
C GLN A 92 -22.58 25.91 6.88
N GLN A 93 -22.33 25.54 8.15
CA GLN A 93 -23.08 26.10 9.29
C GLN A 93 -22.92 27.62 9.37
N TRP A 94 -21.71 28.13 9.20
CA TRP A 94 -21.48 29.58 9.18
C TRP A 94 -22.06 30.26 7.96
N GLN A 95 -21.99 29.67 6.77
CA GLN A 95 -22.64 30.22 5.58
C GLN A 95 -24.16 30.38 5.76
N ILE A 96 -24.80 29.46 6.51
CA ILE A 96 -26.22 29.58 6.86
C ILE A 96 -26.44 30.73 7.84
N ALA A 97 -25.58 30.87 8.85
CA ALA A 97 -25.66 31.95 9.85
C ALA A 97 -25.44 33.35 9.25
N THR A 98 -24.56 33.49 8.25
CA THR A 98 -24.27 34.80 7.62
C THR A 98 -25.37 35.30 6.69
N ARG A 99 -26.34 34.47 6.26
CA ARG A 99 -27.44 34.92 5.36
C ARG A 99 -28.35 36.00 5.95
N GLY A 100 -28.20 36.36 7.22
CA GLY A 100 -28.91 37.47 7.87
C GLY A 100 -28.10 38.77 8.00
N GLN A 101 -26.81 38.78 7.65
CA GLN A 101 -25.98 39.99 7.65
C GLN A 101 -25.93 40.54 6.23
N THR A 102 -26.46 41.75 6.03
CA THR A 102 -26.34 42.47 4.75
C THR A 102 -24.85 42.66 4.46
N GLU A 103 -24.34 41.96 3.45
CA GLU A 103 -23.04 42.26 2.85
C GLU A 103 -23.05 43.72 2.42
N PHE A 104 -21.92 44.38 2.59
CA PHE A 104 -21.70 45.74 2.10
C PHE A 104 -22.12 45.81 0.62
N ASP A 105 -23.10 46.66 0.28
CA ASP A 105 -23.51 46.83 -1.12
C ASP A 105 -22.40 47.57 -1.87
N ARG A 106 -21.53 46.80 -2.52
CA ARG A 106 -20.42 47.29 -3.33
C ARG A 106 -20.88 48.13 -4.53
N ALA A 107 -22.15 48.05 -4.93
CA ALA A 107 -22.66 48.78 -6.09
C ALA A 107 -23.12 50.20 -5.73
N ILE A 108 -23.56 50.44 -4.49
CA ILE A 108 -24.10 51.74 -4.06
C ILE A 108 -22.97 52.69 -3.61
N GLY A 109 -21.81 52.16 -3.22
CA GLY A 109 -20.68 53.00 -2.82
C GLY A 109 -20.98 53.94 -1.64
N SER A 110 -22.07 53.69 -0.89
CA SER A 110 -22.34 54.42 0.34
C SER A 110 -21.43 53.87 1.42
N SER A 111 -20.40 54.63 1.76
CA SER A 111 -19.61 54.46 2.96
C SER A 111 -20.28 55.09 4.18
N ASP A 112 -21.61 55.01 4.30
CA ASP A 112 -22.25 55.07 5.62
C ASP A 112 -21.87 53.84 6.47
N GLY A 113 -21.19 52.87 5.84
CA GLY A 113 -19.91 52.34 6.28
C GLY A 113 -19.79 52.12 7.78
N VAL A 114 -20.26 50.95 8.21
CA VAL A 114 -19.81 50.32 9.45
C VAL A 114 -18.30 50.56 9.56
N PHE A 115 -17.88 51.36 10.54
CA PHE A 115 -16.47 51.53 10.86
C PHE A 115 -15.91 50.14 11.09
N VAL A 116 -15.17 49.61 10.12
CA VAL A 116 -14.37 48.41 10.31
C VAL A 116 -13.25 48.87 11.23
N THR A 117 -13.47 48.70 12.52
CA THR A 117 -12.44 48.92 13.54
C THR A 117 -11.21 48.13 13.10
N SER A 118 -10.03 48.74 13.19
CA SER A 118 -8.76 48.07 12.91
C SER A 118 -8.44 46.95 13.90
N VAL A 119 -9.22 46.85 14.98
CA VAL A 119 -9.13 45.77 15.96
C VAL A 119 -9.97 44.58 15.45
N PRO A 120 -9.33 43.42 15.17
CA PRO A 120 -10.05 42.22 14.78
C PRO A 120 -11.02 41.80 15.91
N PRO A 121 -12.21 41.27 15.57
CA PRO A 121 -13.13 40.77 16.57
C PRO A 121 -12.50 39.58 17.31
N VAL A 122 -12.62 39.58 18.63
CA VAL A 122 -12.20 38.46 19.47
C VAL A 122 -13.35 37.46 19.55
N LEU A 123 -13.10 36.22 19.16
CA LEU A 123 -14.08 35.15 19.33
C LEU A 123 -14.16 34.75 20.80
N PRO A 124 -15.36 34.75 21.41
CA PRO A 124 -15.50 34.27 22.79
C PRO A 124 -15.15 32.78 22.85
N ARG A 125 -14.69 32.36 24.03
CA ARG A 125 -14.42 30.95 24.32
C ARG A 125 -15.68 30.11 24.14
N VAL A 126 -15.54 29.01 23.40
CA VAL A 126 -16.59 27.99 23.21
C VAL A 126 -16.44 26.87 24.26
N ASN A 127 -17.35 25.91 24.27
CA ASN A 127 -17.26 24.79 25.21
C ASN A 127 -16.09 23.85 24.84
N ASP A 128 -15.65 23.04 25.80
CA ASP A 128 -14.62 22.04 25.57
C ASP A 128 -14.99 21.10 24.40
N ALA A 129 -14.02 20.81 23.54
CA ALA A 129 -14.17 20.03 22.31
C ALA A 129 -15.13 20.60 21.25
N GLU A 130 -15.66 21.82 21.45
CA GLU A 130 -16.47 22.51 20.46
C GLU A 130 -15.58 23.12 19.36
N ALA A 131 -15.96 22.86 18.10
CA ALA A 131 -15.28 23.39 16.94
C ALA A 131 -15.67 24.86 16.68
N PHE A 132 -14.68 25.74 16.50
CA PHE A 132 -14.92 27.17 16.36
C PHE A 132 -14.15 27.86 15.23
N ALA A 133 -13.16 27.20 14.63
CA ALA A 133 -12.38 27.78 13.53
C ALA A 133 -11.94 26.70 12.52
N ASN A 134 -11.66 27.12 11.28
CA ASN A 134 -10.99 26.28 10.28
C ASN A 134 -9.59 26.86 10.02
N LEU A 135 -8.57 26.01 10.14
CA LEU A 135 -7.19 26.27 9.79
C LEU A 135 -6.97 25.96 8.31
N ILE A 136 -6.60 26.97 7.53
CA ILE A 136 -6.26 26.84 6.12
C ILE A 136 -4.80 27.23 5.95
N ILE A 137 -4.01 26.34 5.32
CA ILE A 137 -2.59 26.57 5.08
C ILE A 137 -2.31 26.28 3.60
N PRO A 138 -2.33 27.29 2.72
CA PRO A 138 -2.18 27.08 1.26
C PRO A 138 -0.90 26.32 0.87
N ARG A 139 0.18 26.45 1.65
CA ARG A 139 1.44 25.75 1.37
C ARG A 139 1.35 24.23 1.58
N PHE A 140 0.36 23.73 2.31
CA PHE A 140 0.16 22.31 2.58
C PHE A 140 -0.78 21.65 1.55
N GLY A 141 -1.23 22.41 0.54
CA GLY A 141 -2.13 21.95 -0.49
C GLY A 141 -3.37 22.84 -0.59
N ASP A 142 -3.95 22.89 -1.78
CA ASP A 142 -5.19 23.61 -2.10
C ASP A 142 -6.40 23.11 -1.29
N ARG A 143 -6.36 21.85 -0.89
CA ARG A 143 -7.41 21.18 -0.09
C ARG A 143 -7.11 21.10 1.40
N TYR A 144 -5.98 21.63 1.87
CA TYR A 144 -5.62 21.51 3.28
C TYR A 144 -6.50 22.42 4.15
N VAL A 145 -7.47 21.81 4.84
CA VAL A 145 -8.30 22.47 5.85
C VAL A 145 -8.41 21.58 7.08
N ARG A 146 -8.23 22.15 8.28
CA ARG A 146 -8.39 21.44 9.55
C ARG A 146 -9.29 22.20 10.50
N THR A 147 -10.27 21.53 11.08
CA THR A 147 -11.11 22.12 12.12
C THR A 147 -10.34 22.25 13.44
N ILE A 148 -10.43 23.42 14.05
CA ILE A 148 -9.90 23.75 15.37
C ILE A 148 -11.04 23.68 16.39
N ALA A 149 -10.81 22.97 17.49
CA ALA A 149 -11.70 22.91 18.64
C ALA A 149 -11.03 23.40 19.94
N GLU A 150 -11.85 23.71 20.95
CA GLU A 150 -11.36 24.15 22.25
C GLU A 150 -10.77 22.99 23.07
N THR A 151 -9.69 23.29 23.81
CA THR A 151 -8.84 22.35 24.57
C THR A 151 -7.89 21.51 23.72
N VAL A 152 -6.92 20.89 24.41
CA VAL A 152 -5.94 19.95 23.84
C VAL A 152 -6.10 18.55 24.43
N ASP A 153 -7.32 18.20 24.84
CA ASP A 153 -7.61 16.87 25.37
C ASP A 153 -7.35 15.80 24.30
N ILE A 154 -6.68 14.72 24.73
CA ILE A 154 -6.21 13.69 23.80
C ILE A 154 -7.39 12.92 23.21
N ALA A 155 -8.40 12.58 24.01
CA ALA A 155 -9.46 11.67 23.59
C ALA A 155 -10.55 12.40 22.78
N SER A 156 -10.96 13.58 23.24
CA SER A 156 -12.09 14.32 22.67
C SER A 156 -11.70 15.22 21.50
N VAL A 157 -10.45 15.72 21.47
CA VAL A 157 -9.97 16.67 20.46
C VAL A 157 -8.86 16.07 19.60
N LEU A 158 -7.70 15.75 20.18
CA LEU A 158 -6.52 15.44 19.37
C LEU A 158 -6.62 14.10 18.63
N ASN A 159 -7.21 13.06 19.24
CA ASN A 159 -7.46 11.76 18.61
C ASN A 159 -8.78 11.71 17.83
N ASN A 160 -9.47 12.84 17.69
CA ASN A 160 -10.74 12.94 16.99
C ASN A 160 -10.51 13.42 15.55
N THR A 161 -10.98 12.66 14.58
CA THR A 161 -10.82 12.98 13.15
C THR A 161 -11.63 14.20 12.72
N ALA A 162 -12.64 14.61 13.48
CA ALA A 162 -13.44 15.80 13.20
C ALA A 162 -12.81 17.09 13.73
N THR A 163 -12.02 17.02 14.81
CA THR A 163 -11.52 18.20 15.56
C THR A 163 -10.01 18.18 15.78
N SER A 164 -9.27 17.38 15.01
CA SER A 164 -7.83 17.03 15.09
C SER A 164 -6.79 18.12 15.40
N VAL A 165 -7.19 19.38 15.54
CA VAL A 165 -6.42 20.52 16.05
C VAL A 165 -7.11 21.12 17.27
N GLY A 166 -6.39 21.24 18.38
CA GLY A 166 -6.90 21.79 19.64
C GLY A 166 -6.28 23.13 20.02
N HIS A 167 -7.06 24.06 20.59
CA HIS A 167 -6.60 25.32 21.16
C HIS A 167 -6.16 25.14 22.62
N TYR A 168 -5.03 25.74 23.01
CA TYR A 168 -4.57 25.73 24.40
C TYR A 168 -5.44 26.65 25.27
N PRO A 169 -6.12 26.15 26.31
CA PRO A 169 -7.01 26.98 27.12
C PRO A 169 -6.30 28.14 27.83
N SER A 170 -5.01 27.98 28.12
CA SER A 170 -4.17 29.00 28.75
C SER A 170 -3.60 30.04 27.77
N SER A 171 -3.86 29.91 26.47
CA SER A 171 -3.42 30.87 25.45
C SER A 171 -4.51 31.89 25.12
N ASN A 172 -4.15 32.96 24.41
CA ASN A 172 -5.09 34.01 24.05
C ASN A 172 -6.14 33.51 23.05
N LEU A 173 -7.33 34.10 23.07
CA LEU A 173 -8.42 33.77 22.16
C LEU A 173 -8.11 34.19 20.72
N LEU A 174 -8.81 33.59 19.75
CA LEU A 174 -8.65 33.94 18.35
C LEU A 174 -9.10 35.38 18.10
N GLY A 175 -8.17 36.23 17.66
CA GLY A 175 -8.36 37.67 17.46
C GLY A 175 -7.93 38.54 18.65
N GLU A 176 -7.62 37.94 19.81
CA GLU A 176 -7.11 38.66 20.98
C GLU A 176 -5.62 39.04 20.80
N LEU A 177 -5.23 40.17 21.37
CA LEU A 177 -3.83 40.58 21.40
C LEU A 177 -3.01 39.63 22.28
N GLY A 178 -2.07 38.91 21.67
CA GLY A 178 -1.18 37.99 22.37
C GLY A 178 -0.78 36.82 21.50
N ASN A 179 -0.78 35.61 22.06
CA ASN A 179 -0.43 34.38 21.37
C ASN A 179 -1.60 33.38 21.41
N PHE A 180 -2.23 33.18 20.26
CA PHE A 180 -3.18 32.08 20.04
C PHE A 180 -2.40 30.82 19.69
N ALA A 181 -2.44 29.81 20.57
CA ALA A 181 -1.66 28.59 20.42
C ALA A 181 -2.54 27.37 20.17
N ILE A 182 -2.12 26.52 19.23
CA ILE A 182 -2.82 25.29 18.85
C ILE A 182 -1.88 24.08 18.87
N ALA A 183 -2.45 22.89 19.01
CA ALA A 183 -1.77 21.61 18.98
C ALA A 183 -2.45 20.64 18.02
N GLY A 184 -1.68 19.71 17.46
CA GLY A 184 -2.18 18.67 16.56
C GLY A 184 -1.15 17.56 16.39
N HIS A 185 -1.60 16.36 16.03
CA HIS A 185 -0.69 15.23 15.81
C HIS A 185 0.19 15.44 14.58
N ARG A 186 1.45 14.98 14.66
CA ARG A 186 2.36 14.93 13.52
C ARG A 186 2.25 13.64 12.70
N THR A 187 1.87 12.52 13.31
CA THR A 187 1.96 11.19 12.64
C THR A 187 0.75 10.29 12.85
N THR A 188 -0.02 10.48 13.91
CA THR A 188 -1.16 9.62 14.28
C THR A 188 -2.51 10.32 14.08
N TYR A 189 -3.61 9.57 14.05
CA TYR A 189 -4.99 10.09 14.00
C TYR A 189 -5.25 11.10 12.86
N GLY A 190 -4.79 10.78 11.65
CA GLY A 190 -4.93 11.67 10.51
C GLY A 190 -3.98 12.87 10.54
N ALA A 191 -3.01 12.88 11.47
CA ALA A 191 -1.83 13.73 11.51
C ALA A 191 -2.08 15.15 11.00
N ALA A 192 -2.79 15.96 11.80
CA ALA A 192 -3.16 17.31 11.39
C ALA A 192 -1.95 18.12 10.87
N PHE A 193 -0.76 17.91 11.45
CA PHE A 193 0.50 18.51 11.00
C PHE A 193 1.51 17.50 10.45
N GLY A 194 1.04 16.34 9.98
CA GLY A 194 1.82 15.42 9.17
C GLY A 194 1.76 15.86 7.71
N TRP A 195 2.84 16.46 7.23
CA TRP A 195 3.08 16.74 5.82
C TRP A 195 3.78 15.59 5.11
#